data_AF-A0A0P6YKI2-F1
#
_entry.id   AF-A0A0P6YKI2-F1
#
_cell.length_a   1.000
_cell.length_b   1.000
_cell.length_c   1.000
_cell.angle_alpha   90.00
_cell.angle_beta   90.00
_cell.angle_gamma   90.00
#
_symmetry.space_group_name_H-M   'P 1'
#
loop_
_entity.id
_entity.type
_entity.pdbx_description
1 polymer ?
#
loop_
_entity_poly.entity_id
_entity_poly.type
_entity_poly.pdbx_seq_one_letter_code
_entity_poly.pdbx_strand_id
1 'polypeptide(L)'
;MSMGFLQNTNPAHTPAGVDPQNTLMVFRERVLQSILLGMVVVGTVAYVGAMSAIIQRQIWAAVIIYTLCYITLITLAFWRSLNYYLRAVLFLVVLSVLAFTSLTQFGMSGIGRLLLLPIPVLGALTLGITGGILTTLLASLGHFIIGVLMVNGNIPAPSIQIQANAARISDWNTSSLIFLLVAALMIFGLNLLFGNLDRSMKEQARLAKDLAEERDTLDQRVDERTNQIRRREAELFAASRLAHEIATSENLDDLLDKSADMIRDTFGFYHAGIFLLDEKKEYAVLRSATGEAGRIMLARNHRLKVGEVGIVGYVVSRGEPRITMDVLQDSFHFKNPILPETRAEMAIPMRMGSEIMGALDVQSTQPNAFTTDDIRMFQTIADQLAIAIDKARLVQKLQASIEEMEKSYRQTTRQGWQSYVRASRRHYSFRYNQQALEAGVLETPEVHEARRQNQLVVKTIPAEQPDQNPVSVIAVPIKLRQEVIGVLDIRVQAETVSKELLELLEVTSNRLALALENARLVETVQIRVDRERLVSEISNRVRASTDVDGILRTTAAELGRRLGVSEVVVQLRSDEQ
;
A
#
# COMPACT_ATOMS: atom_id res chain seq x y z
N MET A 1 35.99 -34.41 -43.87
CA MET A 1 36.27 -34.96 -42.52
C MET A 1 35.02 -34.72 -41.68
N SER A 2 34.40 -35.78 -41.15
CA SER A 2 33.13 -35.68 -40.42
C SER A 2 33.28 -34.96 -39.07
N MET A 3 32.25 -34.26 -38.60
CA MET A 3 32.21 -33.58 -37.29
C MET A 3 32.65 -34.48 -36.12
N GLY A 4 32.43 -35.79 -36.23
CA GLY A 4 32.86 -36.78 -35.23
C GLY A 4 34.38 -36.96 -35.09
N PHE A 5 35.16 -36.71 -36.15
CA PHE A 5 36.63 -36.80 -36.06
C PHE A 5 37.22 -35.67 -35.21
N LEU A 6 36.74 -34.44 -35.39
CA LEU A 6 37.18 -33.26 -34.63
C LEU A 6 36.74 -33.32 -33.16
N GLN A 7 35.54 -33.84 -32.88
CA GLN A 7 35.08 -34.10 -31.51
C GLN A 7 35.92 -35.16 -30.80
N ASN A 8 36.29 -36.24 -31.51
CA ASN A 8 37.16 -37.27 -30.96
C ASN A 8 38.60 -36.78 -30.73
N THR A 9 39.08 -35.76 -31.43
CA THR A 9 40.40 -35.16 -31.16
C THR A 9 40.40 -34.15 -30.02
N ASN A 10 39.24 -33.73 -29.50
CA ASN A 10 39.17 -32.74 -28.43
C ASN A 10 39.36 -33.41 -27.05
N PRO A 11 40.40 -33.04 -26.26
CA PRO A 11 40.59 -33.55 -24.91
C PRO A 11 39.46 -33.18 -23.95
N ALA A 12 38.70 -32.11 -24.21
CA ALA A 12 37.60 -31.68 -23.35
C ALA A 12 36.37 -32.61 -23.42
N HIS A 13 36.24 -33.37 -24.51
CA HIS A 13 35.11 -34.28 -24.72
C HIS A 13 35.33 -35.61 -24.01
N THR A 14 34.35 -36.05 -23.21
CA THR A 14 34.37 -37.36 -22.52
C THR A 14 33.89 -38.47 -23.46
N PRO A 15 34.66 -39.54 -23.70
CA PRO A 15 34.23 -40.63 -24.57
C PRO A 15 33.16 -41.50 -23.89
N ALA A 16 32.32 -42.18 -24.68
CA ALA A 16 31.16 -42.94 -24.19
C ALA A 16 31.49 -44.09 -23.21
N GLY A 17 32.75 -44.54 -23.15
CA GLY A 17 33.20 -45.60 -22.22
C GLY A 17 33.67 -45.10 -20.85
N VAL A 18 33.56 -43.80 -20.55
CA VAL A 18 33.96 -43.19 -19.27
C VAL A 18 32.73 -42.64 -18.57
N ASP A 19 32.51 -43.04 -17.31
CA ASP A 19 31.40 -42.55 -16.49
C ASP A 19 31.53 -41.03 -16.23
N PRO A 20 30.59 -40.20 -16.72
CA PRO A 20 30.62 -38.76 -16.51
C PRO A 20 30.51 -38.33 -15.03
N GLN A 21 29.91 -39.17 -14.18
CA GLN A 21 29.75 -38.88 -12.75
C GLN A 21 31.04 -39.11 -11.97
N ASN A 22 31.95 -39.93 -12.50
CA ASN A 22 33.27 -40.15 -11.92
C ASN A 22 34.23 -39.04 -12.39
N THR A 23 34.16 -37.88 -11.72
CA THR A 23 34.97 -36.68 -12.01
C THR A 23 36.46 -36.97 -12.10
N LEU A 24 36.97 -37.90 -11.28
CA LEU A 24 38.36 -38.31 -11.29
C LEU A 24 38.71 -39.10 -12.56
N MET A 25 37.87 -40.05 -12.98
CA MET A 25 38.09 -40.84 -14.20
C MET A 25 38.03 -39.95 -15.45
N VAL A 26 37.08 -39.02 -15.49
CA VAL A 26 36.99 -38.01 -16.56
C VAL A 26 38.28 -37.20 -16.62
N PHE A 27 38.73 -36.66 -15.49
CA PHE A 27 39.97 -35.89 -15.43
C PHE A 27 41.17 -36.68 -15.97
N ARG A 28 41.35 -37.93 -15.53
CA ARG A 28 42.49 -38.77 -15.96
C ARG A 28 42.44 -39.14 -17.44
N GLU A 29 41.26 -39.33 -18.03
CA GLU A 29 41.10 -39.49 -19.48
C GLU A 29 41.49 -38.21 -20.23
N ARG A 30 41.09 -37.03 -19.75
CA ARG A 30 41.50 -35.75 -20.36
C ARG A 30 43.01 -35.56 -20.32
N VAL A 31 43.63 -35.91 -19.20
CA VAL A 31 45.09 -35.86 -19.01
C VAL A 31 45.78 -36.83 -19.97
N LEU A 32 45.36 -38.10 -20.01
CA LEU A 32 45.92 -39.10 -20.93
C LEU A 32 45.79 -38.64 -22.39
N GLN A 33 44.61 -38.17 -22.80
CA GLN A 33 44.37 -37.71 -24.17
C GLN A 33 45.24 -36.50 -24.53
N SER A 34 45.36 -35.53 -23.63
CA SER A 34 46.19 -34.34 -23.83
C SER A 34 47.66 -34.72 -23.99
N ILE A 35 48.13 -35.64 -23.15
CA ILE A 35 49.51 -36.14 -23.20
C ILE A 35 49.77 -36.91 -24.49
N LEU A 36 48.87 -37.82 -24.89
CA LEU A 36 49.01 -38.59 -26.12
C LEU A 36 49.07 -37.68 -27.35
N LEU A 37 48.19 -36.68 -27.46
CA LEU A 37 48.22 -35.72 -28.57
C LEU A 37 49.50 -34.88 -28.56
N GLY A 38 49.91 -34.39 -27.39
CA GLY A 38 51.17 -33.66 -27.24
C GLY A 38 52.38 -34.51 -27.64
N MET A 39 52.39 -35.79 -27.26
CA MET A 39 53.43 -36.74 -27.63
C MET A 39 53.40 -37.12 -29.10
N VAL A 40 52.26 -37.14 -29.78
CA VAL A 40 52.23 -37.31 -31.23
C VAL A 40 52.93 -36.12 -31.90
N VAL A 41 52.61 -34.89 -31.51
CA VAL A 41 53.22 -33.67 -32.09
C VAL A 41 54.73 -33.61 -31.81
N VAL A 42 55.13 -33.59 -30.53
CA VAL A 42 56.54 -33.49 -30.14
C VAL A 42 57.32 -34.74 -30.51
N GLY A 43 56.70 -35.90 -30.36
CA GLY A 43 57.29 -37.20 -30.66
C GLY A 43 57.56 -37.41 -32.14
N THR A 44 56.85 -36.73 -33.05
CA THR A 44 57.17 -36.77 -34.51
C THR A 44 58.59 -36.24 -34.76
N VAL A 45 58.92 -35.09 -34.17
CA VAL A 45 60.24 -34.45 -34.31
C VAL A 45 61.31 -35.33 -33.67
N ALA A 46 61.04 -35.80 -32.44
CA ALA A 46 61.95 -36.69 -31.73
C ALA A 46 62.19 -38.02 -32.49
N TYR A 47 61.14 -38.58 -33.10
CA TYR A 47 61.20 -39.81 -33.87
C TYR A 47 62.07 -39.67 -35.11
N VAL A 48 61.91 -38.60 -35.89
CA VAL A 48 62.74 -38.34 -37.08
C VAL A 48 64.21 -38.19 -36.70
N GLY A 49 64.49 -37.42 -35.64
CA GLY A 49 65.85 -37.25 -35.12
C GLY A 49 66.48 -38.56 -34.64
N ALA A 50 65.73 -39.35 -33.85
CA ALA A 50 66.18 -40.65 -33.37
C ALA A 50 66.41 -41.64 -34.53
N MET A 51 65.51 -41.67 -35.51
CA MET A 51 65.62 -42.57 -36.66
C MET A 51 66.85 -42.27 -37.50
N SER A 52 67.13 -41.00 -37.76
CA SER A 52 68.36 -40.58 -38.46
C SER A 52 69.61 -41.09 -37.74
N ALA A 53 69.68 -40.91 -36.43
CA ALA A 53 70.82 -41.36 -35.62
C ALA A 53 70.96 -42.89 -35.58
N ILE A 54 69.86 -43.64 -35.52
CA ILE A 54 69.84 -45.10 -35.46
C ILE A 54 70.26 -45.72 -36.82
N ILE A 55 69.76 -45.17 -37.93
CA ILE A 55 70.09 -45.62 -39.29
C ILE A 55 71.58 -45.42 -39.59
N GLN A 56 72.14 -44.25 -39.23
CA GLN A 56 73.58 -43.98 -39.38
C GLN A 56 74.47 -45.00 -38.64
N ARG A 57 73.97 -45.53 -37.51
CA ARG A 57 74.66 -46.54 -36.68
C ARG A 57 74.36 -47.99 -37.10
N GLN A 58 73.55 -48.20 -38.13
CA GLN A 58 73.14 -49.51 -38.66
C GLN A 58 72.47 -50.46 -37.64
N ILE A 59 71.77 -49.91 -36.63
CA ILE A 59 71.08 -50.71 -35.59
C ILE A 59 69.64 -51.02 -36.04
N TRP A 60 69.47 -51.92 -37.01
CA TRP A 60 68.16 -52.20 -37.64
C TRP A 60 67.07 -52.70 -36.68
N ALA A 61 67.43 -53.47 -35.65
CA ALA A 61 66.47 -53.92 -34.64
C ALA A 61 65.82 -52.74 -33.89
N ALA A 62 66.58 -51.66 -33.65
CA ALA A 62 66.07 -50.45 -33.00
C ALA A 62 65.11 -49.68 -33.90
N VAL A 63 65.35 -49.66 -35.21
CA VAL A 63 64.45 -49.03 -36.20
C VAL A 63 63.05 -49.65 -36.10
N ILE A 64 62.96 -50.98 -36.07
CA ILE A 64 61.68 -51.69 -35.96
C ILE A 64 60.97 -51.35 -34.65
N ILE A 65 61.68 -51.40 -33.51
CA ILE A 65 61.09 -51.13 -32.19
C ILE A 65 60.58 -49.69 -32.09
N TYR A 66 61.38 -48.69 -32.48
CA TYR A 66 60.97 -47.29 -32.42
C TYR A 66 59.79 -47.00 -33.36
N THR A 67 59.76 -47.60 -34.55
CA THR A 67 58.66 -47.47 -35.51
C THR A 67 57.36 -48.05 -34.95
N LEU A 68 57.40 -49.28 -34.42
CA LEU A 68 56.23 -49.93 -33.83
C LEU A 68 55.70 -49.16 -32.62
N CYS A 69 56.59 -48.70 -31.73
CA CYS A 69 56.24 -47.86 -30.59
C CYS A 69 55.55 -46.56 -31.03
N TYR A 70 56.10 -45.88 -32.04
CA TYR A 70 55.54 -44.62 -32.52
C TYR A 70 54.18 -44.79 -33.22
N ILE A 71 54.02 -45.83 -34.05
CA ILE A 71 52.72 -46.21 -34.63
C ILE A 71 51.72 -46.48 -33.51
N THR A 72 52.11 -47.23 -32.48
CA THR A 72 51.24 -47.53 -31.33
C THR A 72 50.81 -46.25 -30.61
N LEU A 73 51.70 -45.28 -30.40
CA LEU A 73 51.34 -43.98 -29.79
C LEU A 73 50.31 -43.21 -30.62
N ILE A 74 50.49 -43.13 -31.95
CA ILE A 74 49.52 -42.51 -32.85
C ILE A 74 48.18 -43.23 -32.75
N THR A 75 48.20 -44.56 -32.83
CA THR A 75 46.99 -45.38 -32.72
C THR A 75 46.25 -45.13 -31.40
N LEU A 76 46.96 -45.10 -30.26
CA LEU A 76 46.35 -44.83 -28.95
C LEU A 76 45.78 -43.40 -28.82
N ALA A 77 46.38 -42.42 -29.50
CA ALA A 77 45.93 -41.03 -29.50
C ALA A 77 44.59 -40.85 -30.23
N PHE A 78 44.37 -41.57 -31.33
CA PHE A 78 43.18 -41.44 -32.17
C PHE A 78 42.12 -42.53 -31.94
N TRP A 79 42.48 -43.68 -31.36
CA TRP A 79 41.56 -44.80 -31.11
C TRP A 79 40.90 -44.71 -29.72
N ARG A 80 40.06 -43.69 -29.51
CA ARG A 80 39.43 -43.40 -28.20
C ARG A 80 38.30 -44.33 -27.79
N SER A 81 37.84 -45.23 -28.67
CA SER A 81 36.87 -46.27 -28.31
C SER A 81 37.51 -47.43 -27.54
N LEU A 82 38.84 -47.53 -27.52
CA LEU A 82 39.55 -48.52 -26.71
C LEU A 82 39.39 -48.19 -25.21
N ASN A 83 39.30 -49.22 -24.38
CA ASN A 83 39.17 -49.06 -22.93
C ASN A 83 40.27 -48.16 -22.36
N TYR A 84 39.87 -47.21 -21.52
CA TYR A 84 40.75 -46.25 -20.85
C TYR A 84 42.00 -46.90 -20.24
N TYR A 85 41.80 -47.93 -19.39
CA TYR A 85 42.88 -48.57 -18.67
C TYR A 85 43.86 -49.26 -19.62
N LEU A 86 43.34 -49.87 -20.68
CA LEU A 86 44.16 -50.51 -21.71
C LEU A 86 44.99 -49.47 -22.47
N ARG A 87 44.41 -48.32 -22.81
CA ARG A 87 45.14 -47.21 -23.45
C ARG A 87 46.25 -46.66 -22.55
N ALA A 88 45.94 -46.41 -21.29
CA ALA A 88 46.90 -45.91 -20.30
C ALA A 88 48.05 -46.90 -20.06
N VAL A 89 47.74 -48.20 -19.92
CA VAL A 89 48.76 -49.25 -19.74
C VAL A 89 49.62 -49.39 -21.00
N LEU A 90 49.02 -49.51 -22.19
CA LEU A 90 49.78 -49.62 -23.45
C LEU A 90 50.66 -48.39 -23.69
N PHE A 91 50.19 -47.20 -23.35
CA PHE A 91 50.97 -45.97 -23.39
C PHE A 91 52.23 -46.06 -22.51
N LEU A 92 52.08 -46.47 -21.24
CA LEU A 92 53.20 -46.61 -20.30
C LEU A 92 54.16 -47.73 -20.72
N VAL A 93 53.64 -48.82 -21.28
CA VAL A 93 54.44 -49.91 -21.84
C VAL A 93 55.29 -49.41 -23.00
N VAL A 94 54.71 -48.65 -23.93
CA VAL A 94 55.47 -48.06 -25.05
C VAL A 94 56.61 -47.16 -24.56
N LEU A 95 56.34 -46.28 -23.58
CA LEU A 95 57.39 -45.44 -22.99
C LEU A 95 58.47 -46.26 -22.30
N SER A 96 58.09 -47.33 -21.60
CA SER A 96 59.03 -48.23 -20.92
C SER A 96 59.92 -48.96 -21.92
N VAL A 97 59.34 -49.47 -23.01
CA VAL A 97 60.07 -50.14 -24.10
C VAL A 97 61.07 -49.17 -24.74
N LEU A 98 60.66 -47.93 -25.03
CA LEU A 98 61.57 -46.90 -25.58
C LEU A 98 62.70 -46.57 -24.60
N ALA A 99 62.38 -46.40 -23.32
CA ALA A 99 63.35 -46.07 -22.29
C ALA A 99 64.39 -47.19 -22.09
N PHE A 100 63.94 -48.44 -21.99
CA PHE A 100 64.83 -49.59 -21.86
C PHE A 100 65.63 -49.87 -23.12
N THR A 101 65.04 -49.75 -24.31
CA THR A 101 65.77 -49.89 -25.58
C THR A 101 66.88 -48.84 -25.68
N SER A 102 66.59 -47.58 -25.35
CA SER A 102 67.59 -46.52 -25.28
C SER A 102 68.67 -46.81 -24.23
N LEU A 103 68.27 -47.32 -23.06
CA LEU A 103 69.20 -47.71 -21.99
C LEU A 103 70.15 -48.83 -22.44
N THR A 104 69.67 -49.81 -23.22
CA THR A 104 70.53 -50.88 -23.74
C THR A 104 71.55 -50.39 -24.77
N GLN A 105 71.21 -49.36 -25.55
CA GLN A 105 72.06 -48.84 -26.63
C GLN A 105 73.10 -47.83 -26.16
N PHE A 106 72.73 -47.01 -25.17
CA PHE A 106 73.53 -45.88 -24.72
C PHE A 106 74.03 -46.03 -23.27
N GLY A 107 73.58 -47.08 -22.57
CA GLY A 107 74.01 -47.38 -21.21
C GLY A 107 73.59 -46.33 -20.18
N MET A 108 74.35 -46.31 -19.09
CA MET A 108 74.09 -45.47 -17.91
C MET A 108 74.21 -43.95 -18.18
N SER A 109 74.98 -43.52 -19.18
CA SER A 109 75.10 -42.11 -19.59
C SER A 109 74.06 -41.69 -20.64
N GLY A 110 73.22 -42.62 -21.09
CA GLY A 110 72.25 -42.40 -22.16
C GLY A 110 70.95 -41.71 -21.75
N ILE A 111 70.20 -41.28 -22.76
CA ILE A 111 68.88 -40.62 -22.62
C ILE A 111 67.83 -41.57 -22.01
N GLY A 112 68.04 -42.89 -22.07
CA GLY A 112 67.13 -43.90 -21.51
C GLY A 112 66.75 -43.66 -20.04
N ARG A 113 67.66 -43.13 -19.22
CA ARG A 113 67.36 -42.75 -17.83
C ARG A 113 66.39 -41.58 -17.72
N LEU A 114 66.58 -40.57 -18.57
CA LEU A 114 65.70 -39.42 -18.63
C LEU A 114 64.30 -39.83 -19.10
N LEU A 115 64.20 -40.84 -19.96
CA LEU A 115 62.92 -41.40 -20.39
C LEU A 115 62.23 -42.26 -19.31
N LEU A 116 62.97 -42.83 -18.36
CA LEU A 116 62.38 -43.57 -17.22
C LEU A 116 61.74 -42.64 -16.18
N LEU A 117 62.31 -41.46 -15.93
CA LEU A 117 61.85 -40.51 -14.91
C LEU A 117 60.36 -40.10 -15.01
N PRO A 118 59.80 -39.78 -16.20
CA PRO A 118 58.40 -39.40 -16.29
C PRO A 118 57.43 -40.58 -16.13
N ILE A 119 57.86 -41.84 -16.27
CA ILE A 119 56.95 -43.00 -16.28
C ILE A 119 56.23 -43.22 -14.94
N PRO A 120 56.88 -43.14 -13.77
CA PRO A 120 56.22 -43.07 -12.46
C PRO A 120 55.13 -42.01 -12.35
N VAL A 121 55.44 -40.79 -12.81
CA VAL A 121 54.53 -39.63 -12.74
C VAL A 121 53.34 -39.82 -13.67
N LEU A 122 53.59 -40.25 -14.91
CA LEU A 122 52.55 -40.55 -15.89
C LEU A 122 51.68 -41.73 -15.44
N GLY A 123 52.27 -42.74 -14.80
CA GLY A 123 51.55 -43.84 -14.16
C GLY A 123 50.64 -43.35 -13.04
N ALA A 124 51.14 -42.46 -12.18
CA ALA A 124 50.34 -41.86 -11.11
C ALA A 124 49.21 -40.96 -11.65
N LEU A 125 49.48 -40.18 -12.70
CA LEU A 125 48.51 -39.30 -13.34
C LEU A 125 47.38 -40.05 -14.04
N THR A 126 47.70 -41.16 -14.72
CA THR A 126 46.74 -41.89 -15.56
C THR A 126 46.09 -43.06 -14.80
N LEU A 127 46.87 -43.88 -14.09
CA LEU A 127 46.35 -45.06 -13.41
C LEU A 127 46.10 -44.81 -11.91
N GLY A 128 46.51 -43.66 -11.37
CA GLY A 128 46.43 -43.34 -9.95
C GLY A 128 47.65 -43.80 -9.17
N ILE A 129 47.64 -43.61 -7.85
CA ILE A 129 48.81 -43.88 -6.99
C ILE A 129 49.33 -45.32 -7.15
N THR A 130 48.43 -46.29 -7.27
CA THR A 130 48.78 -47.71 -7.48
C THR A 130 49.51 -47.93 -8.79
N GLY A 131 49.07 -47.26 -9.86
CA GLY A 131 49.76 -47.29 -11.15
C GLY A 131 51.13 -46.63 -11.11
N GLY A 132 51.27 -45.50 -10.41
CA GLY A 132 52.58 -44.85 -10.20
C GLY A 132 53.56 -45.70 -9.41
N ILE A 133 53.09 -46.35 -8.34
CA ILE A 133 53.90 -47.29 -7.55
C ILE A 133 54.34 -48.47 -8.43
N LEU A 134 53.40 -49.08 -9.17
CA LEU A 134 53.70 -50.21 -10.04
C LEU A 134 54.72 -49.86 -11.12
N THR A 135 54.55 -48.73 -11.81
CA THR A 135 55.51 -48.30 -12.83
C THR A 135 56.87 -47.93 -12.25
N THR A 136 56.92 -47.40 -11.02
CA THR A 136 58.18 -47.16 -10.30
C THR A 136 58.93 -48.45 -10.02
N LEU A 137 58.23 -49.45 -9.49
CA LEU A 137 58.83 -50.76 -9.18
C LEU A 137 59.33 -51.45 -10.45
N LEU A 138 58.52 -51.45 -11.51
CA LEU A 138 58.91 -52.05 -12.80
C LEU A 138 60.06 -51.30 -13.47
N ALA A 139 60.05 -49.97 -13.45
CA ALA A 139 61.12 -49.15 -14.03
C ALA A 139 62.45 -49.31 -13.26
N SER A 140 62.40 -49.33 -11.93
CA SER A 140 63.57 -49.52 -11.07
C SER A 140 64.15 -50.93 -11.24
N LEU A 141 63.29 -51.96 -11.21
CA LEU A 141 63.70 -53.35 -11.39
C LEU A 141 64.27 -53.59 -12.79
N GLY A 142 63.62 -53.07 -13.84
CA GLY A 142 64.11 -53.18 -15.21
C GLY A 142 65.45 -52.46 -15.42
N HIS A 143 65.61 -51.28 -14.81
CA HIS A 143 66.88 -50.55 -14.82
C HIS A 143 68.01 -51.37 -14.18
N PHE A 144 67.75 -51.95 -13.02
CA PHE A 144 68.70 -52.80 -12.30
C PHE A 144 69.06 -54.07 -13.09
N ILE A 145 68.06 -54.78 -13.62
CA ILE A 145 68.26 -56.01 -14.40
C ILE A 145 69.11 -55.74 -15.64
N ILE A 146 68.81 -54.69 -16.41
CA ILE A 146 69.61 -54.32 -17.58
C ILE A 146 71.05 -54.01 -17.17
N GLY A 147 71.24 -53.32 -16.04
CA GLY A 147 72.57 -53.06 -15.48
C GLY A 147 73.34 -54.33 -15.16
N VAL A 148 72.73 -55.30 -14.48
CA VAL A 148 73.34 -56.59 -14.17
C VAL A 148 73.69 -57.37 -15.44
N LEU A 149 72.77 -57.42 -16.42
CA LEU A 149 73.00 -58.10 -17.69
C LEU A 149 74.11 -57.45 -18.52
N MET A 150 74.25 -56.12 -18.47
CA MET A 150 75.35 -55.40 -19.11
C MET A 150 76.70 -55.70 -18.43
N VAL A 151 76.75 -55.69 -17.09
CA VAL A 151 77.99 -55.96 -16.35
C VAL A 151 78.48 -57.38 -16.55
N ASN A 152 77.56 -58.35 -16.63
CA ASN A 152 77.89 -59.76 -16.86
C ASN A 152 78.22 -60.09 -18.33
N GLY A 153 78.10 -59.13 -19.25
CA GLY A 153 78.38 -59.31 -20.67
C GLY A 153 77.28 -60.02 -21.47
N ASN A 154 76.09 -60.22 -20.88
CA ASN A 154 74.93 -60.79 -21.58
C ASN A 154 74.30 -59.82 -22.59
N ILE A 155 74.52 -58.51 -22.42
CA ILE A 155 74.11 -57.46 -23.35
C ILE A 155 75.37 -56.74 -23.85
N PRO A 156 75.50 -56.44 -25.16
CA PRO A 156 76.68 -55.76 -25.69
C PRO A 156 76.91 -54.41 -25.00
N ALA A 157 78.16 -54.10 -24.66
CA ALA A 157 78.50 -52.80 -24.12
C ALA A 157 78.23 -51.69 -25.16
N PRO A 158 77.76 -50.50 -24.74
CA PRO A 158 77.43 -49.41 -25.64
C PRO A 158 78.64 -48.98 -26.49
N SER A 159 78.40 -48.66 -27.76
CA SER A 159 79.45 -48.35 -28.76
C SER A 159 80.16 -47.00 -28.58
N ILE A 160 79.77 -46.19 -27.60
CA ILE A 160 80.36 -44.87 -27.36
C ILE A 160 81.48 -45.00 -26.33
N GLN A 161 82.69 -44.69 -26.79
CA GLN A 161 83.96 -44.71 -26.06
C GLN A 161 84.08 -43.56 -25.02
N ILE A 162 82.99 -43.19 -24.33
CA ILE A 162 83.09 -42.43 -23.07
C ILE A 162 83.46 -43.46 -22.00
N GLN A 163 84.73 -43.84 -22.04
CA GLN A 163 85.36 -44.83 -21.21
C GLN A 163 85.76 -44.19 -19.88
N ALA A 164 84.90 -44.29 -18.87
CA ALA A 164 85.26 -44.27 -17.45
C ALA A 164 84.03 -44.62 -16.60
N ASN A 165 83.56 -45.85 -16.77
CA ASN A 165 82.93 -46.71 -15.76
C ASN A 165 82.30 -47.85 -16.56
N ALA A 166 82.95 -49.01 -16.62
CA ALA A 166 82.19 -50.25 -16.67
C ALA A 166 81.37 -50.22 -15.38
N ALA A 167 80.18 -49.61 -15.45
CA ALA A 167 79.41 -49.23 -14.27
C ALA A 167 79.29 -50.47 -13.40
N ARG A 168 79.96 -50.44 -12.24
CA ARG A 168 79.96 -51.57 -11.34
C ARG A 168 78.51 -51.87 -11.00
N ILE A 169 78.21 -53.10 -10.58
CA ILE A 169 76.87 -53.41 -10.05
C ILE A 169 76.46 -52.40 -8.96
N SER A 170 77.42 -51.85 -8.19
CA SER A 170 77.20 -50.76 -7.24
C SER A 170 76.66 -49.46 -7.85
N ASP A 171 77.09 -49.08 -9.06
CA ASP A 171 76.69 -47.83 -9.71
C ASP A 171 75.25 -47.95 -10.26
N TRP A 172 74.91 -49.12 -10.81
CA TRP A 172 73.55 -49.45 -11.23
C TRP A 172 72.60 -49.56 -10.03
N ASN A 173 73.06 -50.16 -8.94
CA ASN A 173 72.30 -50.22 -7.69
C ASN A 173 72.02 -48.81 -7.14
N THR A 174 73.06 -47.98 -7.01
CA THR A 174 72.93 -46.60 -6.51
C THR A 174 72.00 -45.77 -7.39
N SER A 175 72.13 -45.87 -8.72
CA SER A 175 71.23 -45.19 -9.66
C SER A 175 69.78 -45.69 -9.55
N SER A 176 69.57 -46.99 -9.34
CA SER A 176 68.23 -47.57 -9.18
C SER A 176 67.56 -47.10 -7.88
N LEU A 177 68.33 -46.98 -6.80
CA LEU A 177 67.87 -46.46 -5.51
C LEU A 177 67.54 -44.97 -5.58
N ILE A 178 68.39 -44.16 -6.23
CA ILE A 178 68.12 -42.73 -6.45
C ILE A 178 66.86 -42.55 -7.30
N PHE A 179 66.73 -43.32 -8.39
CA PHE A 179 65.52 -43.31 -9.22
C PHE A 179 64.28 -43.64 -8.40
N LEU A 180 64.32 -44.70 -7.60
CA LEU A 180 63.20 -45.11 -6.75
C LEU A 180 62.83 -44.02 -5.74
N LEU A 181 63.81 -43.39 -5.10
CA LEU A 181 63.58 -42.29 -4.16
C LEU A 181 62.92 -41.08 -4.83
N VAL A 182 63.47 -40.65 -5.98
CA VAL A 182 62.96 -39.49 -6.73
C VAL A 182 61.54 -39.77 -7.26
N ALA A 183 61.30 -40.97 -7.80
CA ALA A 183 59.98 -41.41 -8.24
C ALA A 183 58.97 -41.46 -7.08
N ALA A 184 59.36 -41.98 -5.92
CA ALA A 184 58.52 -42.03 -4.73
C ALA A 184 58.14 -40.62 -4.24
N LEU A 185 59.11 -39.69 -4.19
CA LEU A 185 58.86 -38.28 -3.82
C LEU A 185 57.90 -37.59 -4.80
N MET A 186 58.08 -37.80 -6.11
CA MET A 186 57.18 -37.24 -7.12
C MET A 186 55.76 -37.78 -6.99
N ILE A 187 55.60 -39.09 -6.79
CA ILE A 187 54.29 -39.72 -6.60
C ILE A 187 53.63 -39.22 -5.31
N PHE A 188 54.40 -39.13 -4.22
CA PHE A 188 53.89 -38.64 -2.94
C PHE A 188 53.39 -37.20 -3.04
N GLY A 189 54.19 -36.29 -3.61
CA GLY A 189 53.80 -34.89 -3.82
C GLY A 189 52.56 -34.77 -4.73
N LEU A 190 52.50 -35.57 -5.80
CA LEU A 190 51.36 -35.59 -6.70
C LEU A 190 50.09 -36.10 -6.02
N ASN A 191 50.20 -37.14 -5.19
CA ASN A 191 49.07 -37.69 -4.44
C ASN A 191 48.53 -36.70 -3.40
N LEU A 192 49.41 -35.96 -2.70
CA LEU A 192 49.01 -34.89 -1.79
C LEU A 192 48.24 -33.78 -2.52
N LEU A 193 48.75 -33.35 -3.68
CA LEU A 193 48.12 -32.31 -4.50
C LEU A 193 46.72 -32.76 -4.95
N PHE A 194 46.58 -33.96 -5.50
CA PHE A 194 45.28 -34.47 -5.93
C PHE A 194 44.31 -34.68 -4.78
N GLY A 195 44.80 -35.19 -3.64
CA GLY A 195 43.97 -35.35 -2.45
C GLY A 195 43.41 -34.01 -1.94
N ASN A 196 44.24 -32.96 -1.93
CA ASN A 196 43.81 -31.62 -1.53
C ASN A 196 42.84 -31.00 -2.56
N LEU A 197 43.10 -31.18 -3.85
CA LEU A 197 42.24 -30.68 -4.92
C LEU A 197 40.85 -31.35 -4.88
N ASP A 198 40.80 -32.67 -4.69
CA ASP A 198 39.53 -33.42 -4.59
C ASP A 198 38.70 -32.98 -3.38
N ARG A 199 39.34 -32.78 -2.22
CA ARG A 199 38.67 -32.24 -1.03
C ARG A 199 38.12 -30.84 -1.29
N SER A 200 38.94 -29.95 -1.85
CA SER A 200 38.54 -28.57 -2.16
C SER A 200 37.38 -28.53 -3.15
N MET A 201 37.42 -29.34 -4.21
CA MET A 201 36.33 -29.45 -5.19
C MET A 201 35.02 -29.93 -4.56
N LYS A 202 35.08 -30.93 -3.67
CA LYS A 202 33.91 -31.42 -2.94
C LYS A 202 33.34 -30.39 -1.97
N GLU A 203 34.21 -29.66 -1.28
CA GLU A 203 33.81 -28.57 -0.37
C GLU A 203 33.15 -27.41 -1.13
N GLN A 204 33.72 -27.00 -2.26
CA GLN A 204 33.13 -26.00 -3.15
C GLN A 204 31.77 -26.44 -3.69
N ALA A 205 31.64 -27.69 -4.13
CA ALA A 205 30.36 -28.24 -4.60
C ALA A 205 29.30 -28.27 -3.49
N ARG A 206 29.70 -28.58 -2.24
CA ARG A 206 28.82 -28.54 -1.08
C ARG A 206 28.38 -27.12 -0.75
N LEU A 207 29.31 -26.17 -0.65
CA LEU A 207 29.00 -24.76 -0.39
C LEU A 207 28.09 -24.16 -1.46
N ALA A 208 28.33 -24.47 -2.74
CA ALA A 208 27.47 -24.03 -3.84
C ALA A 208 26.05 -24.58 -3.72
N LYS A 209 25.90 -25.83 -3.25
CA LYS A 209 24.60 -26.44 -2.98
C LYS A 209 23.90 -25.78 -1.80
N ASP A 210 24.60 -25.61 -0.67
CA ASP A 210 24.05 -25.00 0.54
C ASP A 210 23.60 -23.54 0.25
N LEU A 211 24.38 -22.78 -0.52
CA LEU A 211 24.04 -21.41 -0.94
C LEU A 211 22.81 -21.37 -1.86
N ALA A 212 22.64 -22.37 -2.75
CA ALA A 212 21.46 -22.46 -3.60
C ALA A 212 20.19 -22.73 -2.78
N GLU A 213 20.25 -23.65 -1.81
CA GLU A 213 19.13 -23.96 -0.92
C GLU A 213 18.75 -22.76 -0.04
N GLU A 214 19.74 -22.00 0.47
CA GLU A 214 19.49 -20.78 1.24
C GLU A 214 18.85 -19.68 0.38
N ARG A 215 19.32 -19.51 -0.86
CA ARG A 215 18.73 -18.54 -1.80
C ARG A 215 17.27 -18.85 -2.10
N ASP A 216 16.95 -20.10 -2.39
CA ASP A 216 15.57 -20.53 -2.67
C ASP A 216 14.64 -20.28 -1.47
N THR A 217 15.14 -20.54 -0.26
CA THR A 217 14.39 -20.26 0.98
C THR A 217 14.17 -18.75 1.17
N LEU A 218 15.17 -17.92 0.85
CA LEU A 218 15.06 -16.48 0.95
C LEU A 218 14.08 -15.91 -0.09
N ASP A 219 14.16 -16.39 -1.33
CA ASP A 219 13.26 -16.00 -2.42
C ASP A 219 11.79 -16.28 -2.01
N GLN A 220 11.51 -17.46 -1.44
CA GLN A 220 10.18 -17.80 -0.89
C GLN A 220 9.72 -16.83 0.21
N ARG A 221 10.60 -16.51 1.19
CA ARG A 221 10.24 -15.56 2.26
C ARG A 221 9.98 -14.15 1.75
N VAL A 222 10.74 -13.70 0.75
CA VAL A 222 10.55 -12.39 0.12
C VAL A 222 9.21 -12.35 -0.60
N ASP A 223 8.84 -13.40 -1.33
CA ASP A 223 7.55 -13.49 -2.00
C ASP A 223 6.38 -13.49 -1.02
N GLU A 224 6.46 -14.29 0.06
CA GLU A 224 5.46 -14.31 1.13
C GLU A 224 5.28 -12.93 1.77
N ARG A 225 6.38 -12.27 2.15
CA ARG A 225 6.35 -10.92 2.73
C ARG A 225 5.81 -9.88 1.76
N THR A 226 6.18 -9.96 0.49
CA THR A 226 5.71 -9.04 -0.55
C THR A 226 4.21 -9.16 -0.75
N ASN A 227 3.67 -10.38 -0.77
CA ASN A 227 2.24 -10.62 -0.87
C ASN A 227 1.47 -10.14 0.37
N GLN A 228 2.02 -10.32 1.57
CA GLN A 228 1.45 -9.76 2.81
C GLN A 228 1.37 -8.24 2.76
N ILE A 229 2.46 -7.57 2.35
CA ILE A 229 2.50 -6.10 2.24
C ILE A 229 1.47 -5.60 1.23
N ARG A 230 1.39 -6.20 0.03
CA ARG A 230 0.42 -5.79 -0.99
C ARG A 230 -1.04 -5.92 -0.52
N ARG A 231 -1.37 -7.02 0.18
CA ARG A 231 -2.72 -7.18 0.76
C ARG A 231 -3.01 -6.07 1.76
N ARG A 232 -2.05 -5.77 2.64
CA ARG A 232 -2.20 -4.72 3.64
C ARG A 232 -2.33 -3.32 3.03
N GLU A 233 -1.57 -3.03 1.98
CA GLU A 233 -1.71 -1.77 1.23
C GLU A 233 -3.09 -1.65 0.58
N ALA A 234 -3.61 -2.74 -0.01
CA ALA A 234 -4.95 -2.74 -0.61
C ALA A 234 -6.05 -2.50 0.44
N GLU A 235 -5.96 -3.15 1.60
CA GLU A 235 -6.87 -2.95 2.73
C GLU A 235 -6.84 -1.49 3.23
N LEU A 236 -5.65 -0.93 3.43
CA LEU A 236 -5.47 0.46 3.88
C LEU A 236 -5.98 1.46 2.84
N PHE A 237 -5.75 1.21 1.55
CA PHE A 237 -6.25 2.06 0.48
C PHE A 237 -7.77 2.04 0.42
N ALA A 238 -8.39 0.86 0.56
CA ALA A 238 -9.84 0.73 0.63
C ALA A 238 -10.43 1.47 1.84
N ALA A 239 -9.83 1.31 3.02
CA ALA A 239 -10.22 2.03 4.24
C ALA A 239 -10.07 3.56 4.10
N SER A 240 -8.99 4.04 3.48
CA SER A 240 -8.77 5.47 3.24
C SER A 240 -9.78 6.06 2.26
N ARG A 241 -10.08 5.33 1.17
CA ARG A 241 -11.10 5.75 0.20
C ARG A 241 -12.49 5.82 0.85
N LEU A 242 -12.86 4.81 1.64
CA LEU A 242 -14.08 4.78 2.46
C LEU A 242 -14.18 6.02 3.35
N ALA A 243 -13.13 6.29 4.12
CA ALA A 243 -13.05 7.48 4.99
C ALA A 243 -13.22 8.79 4.21
N HIS A 244 -12.65 8.90 3.02
CA HIS A 244 -12.79 10.09 2.20
C HIS A 244 -14.22 10.30 1.66
N GLU A 245 -14.86 9.23 1.19
CA GLU A 245 -16.23 9.26 0.68
C GLU A 245 -17.25 9.57 1.80
N ILE A 246 -16.94 9.14 3.02
CA ILE A 246 -17.66 9.49 4.26
C ILE A 246 -17.59 11.01 4.53
N ALA A 247 -16.42 11.62 4.39
CA ALA A 247 -16.20 13.02 4.74
C ALA A 247 -16.93 14.02 3.82
N THR A 248 -17.30 13.61 2.61
CA THR A 248 -17.93 14.46 1.59
C THR A 248 -19.45 14.43 1.60
N SER A 249 -20.08 13.53 2.37
CA SER A 249 -21.54 13.48 2.43
C SER A 249 -22.14 14.67 3.18
N GLU A 250 -23.29 15.15 2.69
CA GLU A 250 -24.05 16.27 3.27
C GLU A 250 -25.25 15.82 4.11
N ASN A 251 -25.76 14.61 3.86
CA ASN A 251 -26.91 14.06 4.56
C ASN A 251 -26.48 12.94 5.50
N LEU A 252 -26.81 13.08 6.79
CA LEU A 252 -26.44 12.13 7.84
C LEU A 252 -27.01 10.72 7.59
N ASP A 253 -28.27 10.60 7.21
CA ASP A 253 -28.89 9.27 7.07
C ASP A 253 -28.30 8.53 5.85
N ASP A 254 -28.18 9.23 4.72
CA ASP A 254 -27.55 8.69 3.50
C ASP A 254 -26.06 8.36 3.72
N LEU A 255 -25.36 9.18 4.51
CA LEU A 255 -23.99 8.90 4.92
C LEU A 255 -23.90 7.58 5.68
N LEU A 256 -24.73 7.40 6.72
CA LEU A 256 -24.68 6.22 7.58
C LEU A 256 -25.05 4.95 6.80
N ASP A 257 -26.06 5.00 5.94
CA ASP A 257 -26.49 3.87 5.11
C ASP A 257 -25.37 3.45 4.13
N LYS A 258 -24.85 4.40 3.35
CA LYS A 258 -23.74 4.13 2.41
C LYS A 258 -22.49 3.62 3.12
N SER A 259 -22.18 4.15 4.29
CA SER A 259 -21.01 3.73 5.07
C SER A 259 -21.14 2.27 5.51
N ALA A 260 -22.29 1.90 6.07
CA ALA A 260 -22.51 0.54 6.54
C ALA A 260 -22.47 -0.46 5.37
N ASP A 261 -23.14 -0.15 4.25
CA ASP A 261 -23.11 -0.99 3.05
C ASP A 261 -21.70 -1.14 2.48
N MET A 262 -20.95 -0.04 2.37
CA MET A 262 -19.59 -0.09 1.80
C MET A 262 -18.61 -0.82 2.73
N ILE A 263 -18.78 -0.73 4.06
CA ILE A 263 -18.03 -1.55 5.03
C ILE A 263 -18.36 -3.03 4.85
N ARG A 264 -19.64 -3.40 4.74
CA ARG A 264 -20.03 -4.80 4.49
C ARG A 264 -19.43 -5.32 3.19
N ASP A 265 -19.58 -4.58 2.10
CA ASP A 265 -19.25 -5.05 0.75
C ASP A 265 -17.74 -5.11 0.50
N THR A 266 -16.98 -4.14 1.04
CA THR A 266 -15.52 -4.08 0.86
C THR A 266 -14.81 -5.20 1.62
N PHE A 267 -15.26 -5.49 2.85
CA PHE A 267 -14.60 -6.44 3.74
C PHE A 267 -15.30 -7.81 3.80
N GLY A 268 -16.42 -7.98 3.08
CA GLY A 268 -17.13 -9.26 2.98
C GLY A 268 -17.77 -9.70 4.29
N PHE A 269 -18.20 -8.76 5.13
CA PHE A 269 -18.82 -9.09 6.42
C PHE A 269 -20.26 -9.58 6.27
N TYR A 270 -20.70 -10.35 7.26
CA TYR A 270 -22.08 -10.84 7.32
C TYR A 270 -23.06 -9.70 7.60
N HIS A 271 -22.68 -8.81 8.52
CA HIS A 271 -23.48 -7.65 8.90
C HIS A 271 -22.59 -6.50 9.33
N ALA A 272 -23.08 -5.28 9.13
CA ALA A 272 -22.51 -4.04 9.62
C ALA A 272 -23.65 -3.13 10.09
N GLY A 273 -23.48 -2.50 11.25
CA GLY A 273 -24.46 -1.62 11.86
C GLY A 273 -23.79 -0.40 12.47
N ILE A 274 -24.44 0.76 12.36
CA ILE A 274 -23.99 2.01 12.98
C ILE A 274 -25.01 2.42 14.02
N PHE A 275 -24.54 2.50 15.26
CA PHE A 275 -25.32 2.92 16.41
C PHE A 275 -24.91 4.32 16.84
N LEU A 276 -25.88 5.19 17.12
CA LEU A 276 -25.66 6.50 17.72
C LEU A 276 -26.25 6.53 19.12
N LEU A 277 -25.60 7.25 20.05
CA LEU A 277 -26.19 7.50 21.37
C LEU A 277 -27.39 8.43 21.25
N ASP A 278 -28.43 8.15 22.03
CA ASP A 278 -29.54 9.07 22.22
C ASP A 278 -29.11 10.32 23.00
N GLU A 279 -29.95 11.37 23.02
CA GLU A 279 -29.60 12.65 23.67
C GLU A 279 -29.29 12.51 25.16
N LYS A 280 -29.87 11.50 25.83
CA LYS A 280 -29.65 11.21 27.25
C LYS A 280 -28.46 10.28 27.50
N LYS A 281 -27.85 9.70 26.46
CA LYS A 281 -26.77 8.71 26.52
C LYS A 281 -27.15 7.44 27.31
N GLU A 282 -28.44 7.10 27.31
CA GLU A 282 -28.98 5.89 27.95
C GLU A 282 -28.99 4.69 26.98
N TYR A 283 -29.19 4.96 25.68
CA TYR A 283 -29.32 3.93 24.66
C TYR A 283 -28.44 4.20 23.44
N ALA A 284 -27.80 3.15 22.94
CA ALA A 284 -27.24 3.09 21.60
C ALA A 284 -28.37 2.68 20.64
N VAL A 285 -28.80 3.61 19.79
CA VAL A 285 -29.88 3.41 18.82
C VAL A 285 -29.29 3.08 17.47
N LEU A 286 -29.76 1.99 16.84
CA LEU A 286 -29.35 1.61 15.50
C LEU A 286 -29.90 2.63 14.49
N ARG A 287 -29.02 3.26 13.71
CA ARG A 287 -29.38 4.29 12.73
C ARG A 287 -29.18 3.84 11.29
N SER A 288 -28.23 2.94 11.06
CA SER A 288 -27.99 2.29 9.77
C SER A 288 -27.56 0.85 10.01
N ALA A 289 -27.98 -0.05 9.12
CA ALA A 289 -27.73 -1.47 9.26
C ALA A 289 -27.87 -2.20 7.93
N THR A 290 -26.98 -3.15 7.66
CA THR A 290 -26.92 -3.79 6.35
C THR A 290 -27.77 -5.07 6.23
N GLY A 291 -28.22 -5.34 5.00
CA GLY A 291 -28.95 -6.57 4.66
C GLY A 291 -30.38 -6.63 5.19
N GLU A 292 -31.04 -7.78 5.03
CA GLU A 292 -32.43 -7.97 5.47
C GLU A 292 -32.58 -7.84 6.99
N ALA A 293 -31.61 -8.37 7.73
CA ALA A 293 -31.54 -8.22 9.18
C ALA A 293 -31.53 -6.74 9.61
N GLY A 294 -30.73 -5.92 8.92
CA GLY A 294 -30.67 -4.48 9.14
C GLY A 294 -32.02 -3.80 8.93
N ARG A 295 -32.70 -4.07 7.80
CA ARG A 295 -34.03 -3.54 7.50
C ARG A 295 -35.05 -3.84 8.60
N ILE A 296 -35.09 -5.09 9.07
CA ILE A 296 -36.00 -5.52 10.14
C ILE A 296 -35.68 -4.79 11.46
N MET A 297 -34.40 -4.65 11.81
CA MET A 297 -33.98 -3.99 13.05
C MET A 297 -34.27 -2.48 13.04
N LEU A 298 -34.04 -1.81 11.90
CA LEU A 298 -34.36 -0.39 11.72
C LEU A 298 -35.88 -0.14 11.85
N ALA A 299 -36.70 -0.97 11.21
CA ALA A 299 -38.16 -0.87 11.32
C ALA A 299 -38.68 -1.08 12.76
N ARG A 300 -37.90 -1.75 13.61
CA ARG A 300 -38.22 -1.99 15.04
C ARG A 300 -37.62 -0.95 15.99
N ASN A 301 -36.95 0.09 15.48
CA ASN A 301 -36.20 1.06 16.29
C ASN A 301 -35.27 0.36 17.29
N HIS A 302 -34.48 -0.60 16.80
CA HIS A 302 -33.60 -1.39 17.64
C HIS A 302 -32.65 -0.50 18.44
N ARG A 303 -32.58 -0.74 19.75
CA ARG A 303 -31.78 0.03 20.69
C ARG A 303 -31.21 -0.89 21.78
N LEU A 304 -29.99 -0.60 22.19
CA LEU A 304 -29.24 -1.34 23.20
C LEU A 304 -28.92 -0.42 24.36
N LYS A 305 -29.12 -0.89 25.59
CA LYS A 305 -28.87 -0.08 26.78
C LYS A 305 -27.37 0.02 27.03
N VAL A 306 -26.88 1.25 27.23
CA VAL A 306 -25.45 1.55 27.43
C VAL A 306 -24.93 0.80 28.66
N GLY A 307 -23.80 0.09 28.50
CA GLY A 307 -23.12 -0.64 29.58
C GLY A 307 -23.78 -1.94 30.04
N GLU A 308 -25.02 -2.22 29.66
CA GLU A 308 -25.78 -3.38 30.15
C GLU A 308 -25.98 -4.48 29.11
N VAL A 309 -26.13 -4.14 27.82
CA VAL A 309 -26.55 -5.11 26.80
C VAL A 309 -25.59 -5.15 25.61
N GLY A 310 -25.07 -6.34 25.33
CA GLY A 310 -24.33 -6.64 24.11
C GLY A 310 -22.93 -6.00 24.05
N ILE A 311 -22.19 -6.35 23.00
CA ILE A 311 -20.84 -5.83 22.76
C ILE A 311 -20.90 -4.32 22.47
N VAL A 312 -21.86 -3.89 21.64
CA VAL A 312 -22.11 -2.47 21.35
C VAL A 312 -22.33 -1.66 22.62
N GLY A 313 -23.20 -2.11 23.52
CA GLY A 313 -23.48 -1.42 24.79
C GLY A 313 -22.24 -1.27 25.68
N TYR A 314 -21.40 -2.30 25.74
CA TYR A 314 -20.11 -2.25 26.43
C TYR A 314 -19.18 -1.19 25.82
N VAL A 315 -19.00 -1.22 24.50
CA VAL A 315 -18.09 -0.33 23.77
C VAL A 315 -18.47 1.13 23.94
N VAL A 316 -19.76 1.48 23.81
CA VAL A 316 -20.20 2.88 23.98
C VAL A 316 -20.12 3.35 25.44
N SER A 317 -20.09 2.45 26.43
CA SER A 317 -19.97 2.82 27.84
C SER A 317 -18.53 3.15 28.27
N ARG A 318 -17.54 2.49 27.66
CA ARG A 318 -16.11 2.64 28.01
C ARG A 318 -15.31 3.43 26.99
N GLY A 319 -15.76 3.46 25.75
CA GLY A 319 -15.02 4.01 24.63
C GLY A 319 -13.82 3.15 24.25
N GLU A 320 -13.85 1.85 24.50
CA GLU A 320 -12.78 0.92 24.12
C GLU A 320 -13.32 -0.07 23.09
N PRO A 321 -12.57 -0.37 22.01
CA PRO A 321 -12.98 -1.37 21.04
C PRO A 321 -13.04 -2.76 21.69
N ARG A 322 -13.99 -3.59 21.27
CA ARG A 322 -14.13 -4.97 21.75
C ARG A 322 -14.30 -5.92 20.56
N ILE A 323 -13.54 -7.01 20.59
CA ILE A 323 -13.66 -8.13 19.65
C ILE A 323 -14.07 -9.37 20.43
N THR A 324 -15.00 -10.12 19.86
CA THR A 324 -15.33 -11.49 20.28
C THR A 324 -15.03 -12.45 19.13
N MET A 325 -14.09 -13.36 19.37
CA MET A 325 -13.65 -14.33 18.36
C MET A 325 -14.64 -15.48 18.16
N ASP A 326 -15.39 -15.86 19.20
CA ASP A 326 -16.56 -16.74 19.09
C ASP A 326 -17.67 -16.27 20.05
N VAL A 327 -18.77 -15.75 19.50
CA VAL A 327 -19.89 -15.22 20.29
C VAL A 327 -20.65 -16.29 21.07
N LEU A 328 -20.46 -17.57 20.73
CA LEU A 328 -21.02 -18.68 21.50
C LEU A 328 -20.28 -18.91 22.82
N GLN A 329 -19.07 -18.37 22.96
CA GLN A 329 -18.22 -18.52 24.14
C GLN A 329 -18.14 -17.25 25.00
N ASP A 330 -18.66 -16.11 24.54
CA ASP A 330 -18.63 -14.84 25.27
C ASP A 330 -19.93 -14.59 26.07
N SER A 331 -19.80 -14.36 27.36
CA SER A 331 -20.90 -14.08 28.29
C SER A 331 -21.59 -12.73 28.07
N PHE A 332 -20.96 -11.79 27.36
CA PHE A 332 -21.51 -10.47 27.04
C PHE A 332 -22.25 -10.41 25.70
N HIS A 333 -22.25 -11.50 24.92
CA HIS A 333 -22.94 -11.52 23.65
C HIS A 333 -24.47 -11.49 23.86
N PHE A 334 -25.11 -10.51 23.22
CA PHE A 334 -26.55 -10.48 23.11
C PHE A 334 -26.97 -11.35 21.92
N LYS A 335 -27.63 -12.48 22.19
CA LYS A 335 -28.16 -13.36 21.13
C LYS A 335 -29.28 -12.65 20.39
N ASN A 336 -28.95 -11.98 19.29
CA ASN A 336 -29.93 -11.35 18.41
C ASN A 336 -30.60 -12.41 17.54
N PRO A 337 -31.91 -12.68 17.69
CA PRO A 337 -32.61 -13.69 16.89
C PRO A 337 -32.63 -13.37 15.39
N ILE A 338 -32.36 -12.13 15.02
CA ILE A 338 -32.37 -11.64 13.63
C ILE A 338 -31.02 -11.91 12.94
N LEU A 339 -29.95 -12.15 13.70
CA LEU A 339 -28.61 -12.49 13.21
C LEU A 339 -28.14 -13.83 13.81
N PRO A 340 -28.83 -14.95 13.49
CA PRO A 340 -28.58 -16.23 14.15
C PRO A 340 -27.25 -16.88 13.77
N GLU A 341 -26.66 -16.48 12.65
CA GLU A 341 -25.41 -17.06 12.12
C GLU A 341 -24.15 -16.33 12.61
N THR A 342 -24.28 -15.31 13.44
CA THR A 342 -23.13 -14.58 13.98
C THR A 342 -22.25 -15.52 14.79
N ARG A 343 -20.97 -15.59 14.40
CA ARG A 343 -19.92 -16.36 15.07
C ARG A 343 -18.84 -15.46 15.63
N ALA A 344 -18.52 -14.34 15.00
CA ALA A 344 -17.62 -13.33 15.57
C ALA A 344 -18.25 -11.94 15.44
N GLU A 345 -17.95 -11.05 16.37
CA GLU A 345 -18.45 -9.66 16.41
C GLU A 345 -17.34 -8.71 16.88
N MET A 346 -17.24 -7.56 16.22
CA MET A 346 -16.33 -6.48 16.57
C MET A 346 -17.11 -5.17 16.62
N ALA A 347 -17.06 -4.51 17.77
CA ALA A 347 -17.61 -3.17 17.92
C ALA A 347 -16.49 -2.16 18.22
N ILE A 348 -16.53 -1.05 17.49
CA ILE A 348 -15.52 0.01 17.53
C ILE A 348 -16.20 1.33 17.90
N PRO A 349 -15.71 2.06 18.92
CA PRO A 349 -16.32 3.30 19.35
C PRO A 349 -16.05 4.41 18.32
N MET A 350 -17.08 5.17 17.98
CA MET A 350 -16.98 6.40 17.20
C MET A 350 -16.80 7.58 18.16
N ARG A 351 -15.62 8.22 18.13
CA ARG A 351 -15.23 9.24 19.13
C ARG A 351 -14.93 10.58 18.47
N MET A 352 -15.40 11.65 19.10
CA MET A 352 -14.98 13.02 18.79
C MET A 352 -14.39 13.64 20.05
N GLY A 353 -13.06 13.80 20.08
CA GLY A 353 -12.35 14.25 21.27
C GLY A 353 -12.56 13.28 22.45
N SER A 354 -13.12 13.77 23.55
CA SER A 354 -13.47 12.96 24.73
C SER A 354 -14.89 12.37 24.68
N GLU A 355 -15.70 12.72 23.67
CA GLU A 355 -17.08 12.30 23.57
C GLU A 355 -17.25 11.07 22.68
N ILE A 356 -17.98 10.07 23.18
CA ILE A 356 -18.39 8.89 22.40
C ILE A 356 -19.71 9.25 21.71
N MET A 357 -19.73 9.22 20.39
CA MET A 357 -20.92 9.50 19.59
C MET A 357 -21.77 8.24 19.39
N GLY A 358 -21.13 7.08 19.43
CA GLY A 358 -21.78 5.81 19.14
C GLY A 358 -20.76 4.69 18.88
N ALA A 359 -21.18 3.65 18.16
CA ALA A 359 -20.31 2.56 17.77
C ALA A 359 -20.61 2.05 16.36
N LEU A 360 -19.55 1.62 15.67
CA LEU A 360 -19.61 0.80 14.48
C LEU A 360 -19.54 -0.66 14.92
N ASP A 361 -20.53 -1.45 14.52
CA ASP A 361 -20.63 -2.88 14.76
C ASP A 361 -20.43 -3.65 13.45
N VAL A 362 -19.61 -4.70 13.46
CA VAL A 362 -19.44 -5.62 12.34
C VAL A 362 -19.44 -7.06 12.81
N GLN A 363 -20.08 -7.94 12.05
CA GLN A 363 -20.31 -9.34 12.42
C GLN A 363 -19.90 -10.28 11.28
N SER A 364 -19.44 -11.48 11.65
CA SER A 364 -19.02 -12.53 10.72
C SER A 364 -19.66 -13.87 11.08
N THR A 365 -19.95 -14.69 10.07
CA THR A 365 -20.40 -16.08 10.24
C THR A 365 -19.26 -17.06 10.51
N GLN A 366 -18.00 -16.59 10.47
CA GLN A 366 -16.82 -17.40 10.77
C GLN A 366 -16.25 -17.04 12.16
N PRO A 367 -15.90 -18.04 13.00
CA PRO A 367 -15.16 -17.77 14.23
C PRO A 367 -13.73 -17.30 13.91
N ASN A 368 -13.13 -16.51 14.80
CA ASN A 368 -11.79 -15.91 14.64
C ASN A 368 -11.63 -15.06 13.35
N ALA A 369 -12.71 -14.41 12.90
CA ALA A 369 -12.70 -13.61 11.67
C ALA A 369 -11.94 -12.28 11.79
N PHE A 370 -11.62 -11.83 13.00
CA PHE A 370 -11.00 -10.53 13.25
C PHE A 370 -9.62 -10.67 13.88
N THR A 371 -8.77 -9.69 13.65
CA THR A 371 -7.42 -9.58 14.18
C THR A 371 -7.23 -8.26 14.93
N THR A 372 -6.16 -8.14 15.72
CA THR A 372 -5.80 -6.88 16.39
C THR A 372 -5.48 -5.76 15.40
N ASP A 373 -5.06 -6.11 14.18
CA ASP A 373 -4.79 -5.17 13.09
C ASP A 373 -6.07 -4.60 12.47
N ASP A 374 -7.17 -5.35 12.52
CA ASP A 374 -8.48 -4.87 12.09
C ASP A 374 -8.99 -3.77 13.03
N ILE A 375 -8.77 -3.89 14.35
CA ILE A 375 -9.12 -2.83 15.31
C ILE A 375 -8.53 -1.48 14.88
N ARG A 376 -7.24 -1.45 14.54
CA ARG A 376 -6.56 -0.19 14.14
C ARG A 376 -7.17 0.41 12.87
N MET A 377 -7.45 -0.44 11.89
CA MET A 377 -8.04 -0.03 10.62
C MET A 377 -9.47 0.48 10.81
N PHE A 378 -10.32 -0.28 11.49
CA PHE A 378 -11.71 0.11 11.72
C PHE A 378 -11.86 1.26 12.72
N GLN A 379 -10.91 1.44 13.67
CA GLN A 379 -10.87 2.66 14.48
C GLN A 379 -10.66 3.90 13.61
N THR A 380 -9.79 3.83 12.59
CA THR A 380 -9.61 4.93 11.64
C THR A 380 -10.91 5.26 10.90
N ILE A 381 -11.65 4.24 10.45
CA ILE A 381 -12.96 4.43 9.80
C ILE A 381 -13.99 5.01 10.77
N ALA A 382 -14.06 4.48 12.00
CA ALA A 382 -14.96 4.95 13.05
C ALA A 382 -14.70 6.39 13.48
N ASP A 383 -13.43 6.81 13.53
CA ASP A 383 -13.04 8.19 13.83
C ASP A 383 -13.49 9.14 12.71
N GLN A 384 -13.37 8.74 11.45
CA GLN A 384 -13.84 9.54 10.31
C GLN A 384 -15.36 9.63 10.25
N LEU A 385 -16.06 8.53 10.58
CA LEU A 385 -17.51 8.55 10.77
C LEU A 385 -17.90 9.53 11.88
N ALA A 386 -17.22 9.51 13.02
CA ALA A 386 -17.50 10.43 14.12
C ALA A 386 -17.38 11.91 13.71
N ILE A 387 -16.34 12.25 12.94
CA ILE A 387 -16.13 13.61 12.40
C ILE A 387 -17.27 14.01 11.46
N ALA A 388 -17.65 13.12 10.54
CA ALA A 388 -18.71 13.39 9.57
C ALA A 388 -20.08 13.51 10.24
N ILE A 389 -20.37 12.67 11.25
CA ILE A 389 -21.59 12.74 12.06
C ILE A 389 -21.67 14.07 12.82
N ASP A 390 -20.57 14.48 13.47
CA ASP A 390 -20.53 15.74 14.22
C ASP A 390 -20.73 16.94 13.30
N LYS A 391 -20.06 16.95 12.14
CA LYS A 391 -20.26 17.96 11.10
C LYS A 391 -21.73 18.04 10.65
N ALA A 392 -22.35 16.91 10.32
CA ALA A 392 -23.74 16.89 9.88
C ALA A 392 -24.70 17.40 10.96
N ARG A 393 -24.48 17.01 12.22
CA ARG A 393 -25.26 17.48 13.37
C ARG A 393 -25.10 18.99 13.59
N LEU A 394 -23.88 19.51 13.47
CA LEU A 394 -23.61 20.95 13.58
C LEU A 394 -24.31 21.75 12.47
N VAL A 395 -24.26 21.25 11.22
CA VAL A 395 -24.96 21.89 10.09
C VAL A 395 -26.47 21.90 10.31
N GLN A 396 -27.07 20.79 10.74
CA GLN A 396 -28.50 20.74 11.04
C GLN A 396 -28.88 21.70 12.17
N LYS A 397 -28.08 21.77 13.24
CA LYS A 397 -28.31 22.71 14.35
C LYS A 397 -28.22 24.17 13.90
N LEU A 398 -27.26 24.48 13.03
CA LEU A 398 -27.11 25.82 12.45
C LEU A 398 -28.31 26.19 11.58
N GLN A 399 -28.76 25.28 10.71
CA GLN A 399 -29.94 25.49 9.87
C GLN A 399 -31.20 25.73 10.71
N ALA A 400 -31.46 24.89 11.70
CA ALA A 400 -32.59 25.07 12.62
C ALA A 400 -32.52 26.41 13.38
N SER A 401 -31.33 26.81 13.82
CA SER A 401 -31.12 28.11 14.49
C SER A 401 -31.37 29.30 13.56
N ILE A 402 -31.00 29.20 12.28
CA ILE A 402 -31.27 30.23 11.28
C ILE A 402 -32.78 30.34 11.05
N GLU A 403 -33.47 29.21 10.85
CA GLU A 403 -34.93 29.18 10.66
C GLU A 403 -35.69 29.78 11.85
N GLU A 404 -35.28 29.45 13.07
CA GLU A 404 -35.84 30.01 14.29
C GLU A 404 -35.62 31.53 14.37
N MET A 405 -34.40 31.99 14.06
CA MET A 405 -34.05 33.41 14.05
C MET A 405 -34.88 34.18 13.00
N GLU A 406 -35.03 33.63 11.79
CA GLU A 406 -35.84 34.24 10.73
C GLU A 406 -37.32 34.32 11.11
N LYS A 407 -37.86 33.27 11.74
CA LYS A 407 -39.24 33.26 12.24
C LYS A 407 -39.45 34.32 13.33
N SER A 408 -38.55 34.38 14.31
CA SER A 408 -38.58 35.36 15.40
C SER A 408 -38.49 36.79 14.88
N TYR A 409 -37.60 37.04 13.91
CA TYR A 409 -37.44 38.33 13.26
C TYR A 409 -38.72 38.77 12.53
N ARG A 410 -39.29 37.90 11.68
CA ARG A 410 -40.55 38.20 10.96
C ARG A 410 -41.68 38.57 11.92
N GLN A 411 -41.84 37.80 12.99
CA GLN A 411 -42.83 38.08 14.01
C GLN A 411 -42.62 39.44 14.67
N THR A 412 -41.37 39.78 15.02
CA THR A 412 -41.01 41.06 15.64
C THR A 412 -41.27 42.23 14.69
N THR A 413 -40.85 42.13 13.43
CA THR A 413 -41.10 43.17 12.40
C THR A 413 -42.60 43.39 12.22
N ARG A 414 -43.38 42.32 12.03
CA ARG A 414 -44.83 42.39 11.86
C ARG A 414 -45.51 43.05 13.06
N GLN A 415 -45.17 42.62 14.28
CA GLN A 415 -45.74 43.19 15.50
C GLN A 415 -45.36 44.67 15.68
N GLY A 416 -44.10 45.03 15.39
CA GLY A 416 -43.61 46.41 15.46
C GLY A 416 -44.35 47.34 14.51
N TRP A 417 -44.51 46.93 13.25
CA TRP A 417 -45.25 47.70 12.25
C TRP A 417 -46.76 47.76 12.54
N GLN A 418 -47.39 46.65 12.92
CA GLN A 418 -48.80 46.64 13.30
C GLN A 418 -49.09 47.55 14.51
N SER A 419 -48.23 47.51 15.52
CA SER A 419 -48.38 48.36 16.71
C SER A 419 -48.19 49.83 16.38
N TYR A 420 -47.19 50.14 15.56
CA TYR A 420 -46.92 51.50 15.11
C TYR A 420 -48.08 52.11 14.30
N VAL A 421 -48.59 51.37 13.29
CA VAL A 421 -49.72 51.83 12.45
C VAL A 421 -51.00 51.98 13.29
N ARG A 422 -51.26 51.09 14.25
CA ARG A 422 -52.40 51.22 15.17
C ARG A 422 -52.28 52.41 16.11
N ALA A 423 -51.07 52.70 16.61
CA ALA A 423 -50.83 53.78 17.57
C ALA A 423 -50.92 55.18 16.95
N SER A 424 -50.51 55.35 15.69
CA SER A 424 -50.40 56.67 15.08
C SER A 424 -51.75 57.35 14.77
N ARG A 425 -52.85 56.57 14.69
CA ARG A 425 -54.17 57.00 14.18
C ARG A 425 -54.13 57.66 12.79
N ARG A 426 -53.00 57.58 12.07
CA ARG A 426 -52.79 58.15 10.73
C ARG A 426 -53.02 57.09 9.66
N HIS A 427 -53.63 57.48 8.55
CA HIS A 427 -53.75 56.64 7.36
C HIS A 427 -52.46 56.75 6.52
N TYR A 428 -51.61 55.74 6.56
CA TYR A 428 -50.36 55.69 5.78
C TYR A 428 -50.57 55.07 4.38
N SER A 429 -51.54 55.59 3.64
CA SER A 429 -51.88 55.14 2.29
C SER A 429 -52.14 56.34 1.39
N PHE A 430 -51.31 56.51 0.36
CA PHE A 430 -51.35 57.65 -0.54
C PHE A 430 -51.48 57.19 -1.99
N ARG A 431 -52.30 57.90 -2.77
CA ARG A 431 -52.48 57.66 -4.20
C ARG A 431 -52.23 58.95 -4.97
N TYR A 432 -51.50 58.84 -6.07
CA TYR A 432 -51.30 59.94 -7.03
C TYR A 432 -52.10 59.66 -8.31
N ASN A 433 -52.94 60.60 -8.75
CA ASN A 433 -53.83 60.45 -9.91
C ASN A 433 -53.56 61.49 -11.03
N GLN A 434 -52.30 61.90 -11.21
CA GLN A 434 -51.85 62.97 -12.13
C GLN A 434 -52.37 64.39 -11.83
N GLN A 435 -53.41 64.54 -11.00
CA GLN A 435 -53.97 65.84 -10.60
C GLN A 435 -53.67 66.20 -9.15
N ALA A 436 -53.73 65.23 -8.23
CA ALA A 436 -53.51 65.45 -6.81
C ALA A 436 -52.92 64.23 -6.08
N LEU A 437 -52.37 64.47 -4.89
CA LEU A 437 -52.00 63.44 -3.93
C LEU A 437 -53.13 63.31 -2.91
N GLU A 438 -53.73 62.12 -2.83
CA GLU A 438 -54.88 61.85 -1.96
C GLU A 438 -54.54 60.75 -0.96
N ALA A 439 -55.07 60.87 0.27
CA ALA A 439 -55.07 59.76 1.22
C ALA A 439 -56.17 58.76 0.82
N GLY A 440 -55.82 57.49 0.62
CA GLY A 440 -56.78 56.48 0.22
C GLY A 440 -56.23 55.06 0.33
N VAL A 441 -57.05 54.15 0.86
CA VAL A 441 -56.73 52.72 0.96
C VAL A 441 -57.01 52.07 -0.38
N LEU A 442 -55.98 51.47 -0.98
CA LEU A 442 -56.12 50.70 -2.21
C LEU A 442 -55.92 49.22 -1.88
N GLU A 443 -57.01 48.49 -1.65
CA GLU A 443 -57.01 47.04 -1.45
C GLU A 443 -57.56 46.38 -2.72
N THR A 444 -56.70 46.23 -3.73
CA THR A 444 -57.02 45.51 -4.97
C THR A 444 -56.68 44.03 -4.82
N PRO A 445 -57.27 43.14 -5.66
CA PRO A 445 -56.89 41.72 -5.69
C PRO A 445 -55.39 41.50 -5.86
N GLU A 446 -54.74 42.32 -6.69
CA GLU A 446 -53.31 42.25 -7.00
C GLU A 446 -52.45 42.64 -5.79
N VAL A 447 -52.87 43.65 -5.01
CA VAL A 447 -52.22 44.05 -3.74
C VAL A 447 -52.34 42.94 -2.69
N HIS A 448 -53.52 42.33 -2.56
CA HIS A 448 -53.72 41.19 -1.67
C HIS A 448 -52.90 39.97 -2.08
N GLU A 449 -52.75 39.74 -3.39
CA GLU A 449 -51.95 38.66 -3.95
C GLU A 449 -50.46 38.87 -3.66
N ALA A 450 -49.91 40.05 -3.97
CA ALA A 450 -48.52 40.41 -3.69
C ALA A 450 -48.17 40.31 -2.20
N ARG A 451 -49.11 40.72 -1.31
CA ARG A 451 -48.95 40.61 0.14
C ARG A 451 -48.94 39.16 0.64
N ARG A 452 -49.76 38.29 0.05
CA ARG A 452 -49.85 36.86 0.46
C ARG A 452 -48.71 36.02 -0.09
N GLN A 453 -48.37 36.22 -1.36
CA GLN A 453 -47.34 35.45 -2.05
C GLN A 453 -45.93 35.96 -1.78
N ASN A 454 -45.78 37.16 -1.20
CA ASN A 454 -44.50 37.80 -0.95
C ASN A 454 -43.66 37.94 -2.24
N GLN A 455 -44.32 38.23 -3.36
CA GLN A 455 -43.72 38.36 -4.68
C GLN A 455 -44.36 39.53 -5.42
N LEU A 456 -43.64 40.09 -6.40
CA LEU A 456 -44.17 41.11 -7.30
C LEU A 456 -45.22 40.46 -8.21
N VAL A 457 -46.36 41.13 -8.36
CA VAL A 457 -47.48 40.67 -9.21
C VAL A 457 -47.68 41.67 -10.33
N VAL A 458 -47.67 41.20 -11.58
CA VAL A 458 -48.02 42.00 -12.77
C VAL A 458 -49.27 41.41 -13.39
N LYS A 459 -50.27 42.25 -13.64
CA LYS A 459 -51.50 41.82 -14.31
C LYS A 459 -51.97 42.88 -15.29
N THR A 460 -52.13 42.49 -16.54
CA THR A 460 -52.67 43.35 -17.60
C THR A 460 -54.19 43.25 -17.61
N ILE A 461 -54.84 44.40 -17.44
CA ILE A 461 -56.29 44.55 -17.57
C ILE A 461 -56.56 44.97 -19.02
N PRO A 462 -57.25 44.14 -19.83
CA PRO A 462 -57.61 44.49 -21.20
C PRO A 462 -58.49 45.74 -21.24
N ALA A 463 -58.35 46.54 -22.29
CA ALA A 463 -59.22 47.68 -22.50
C ALA A 463 -60.67 47.24 -22.81
N GLU A 464 -61.65 47.91 -22.21
CA GLU A 464 -63.08 47.63 -22.46
C GLU A 464 -63.55 48.11 -23.84
N GLN A 465 -62.77 48.99 -24.50
CA GLN A 465 -63.05 49.56 -25.82
C GLN A 465 -61.81 49.46 -26.73
N PRO A 466 -61.97 49.22 -28.05
CA PRO A 466 -60.85 49.07 -29.00
C PRO A 466 -59.91 50.28 -29.10
N ASP A 467 -60.41 51.48 -28.80
CA ASP A 467 -59.63 52.74 -28.86
C ASP A 467 -58.90 53.08 -27.54
N GLN A 468 -59.01 52.23 -26.51
CA GLN A 468 -58.33 52.43 -25.22
C GLN A 468 -57.12 51.51 -25.10
N ASN A 469 -56.04 52.02 -24.51
CA ASN A 469 -54.86 51.22 -24.21
C ASN A 469 -55.10 50.33 -22.96
N PRO A 470 -54.64 49.06 -22.96
CA PRO A 470 -54.71 48.21 -21.79
C PRO A 470 -53.90 48.80 -20.62
N VAL A 471 -54.32 48.48 -19.39
CA VAL A 471 -53.67 48.97 -18.16
C VAL A 471 -53.02 47.80 -17.43
N SER A 472 -51.71 47.85 -17.27
CA SER A 472 -50.96 46.92 -16.44
C SER A 472 -50.89 47.41 -14.99
N VAL A 473 -51.32 46.57 -14.05
CA VAL A 473 -51.17 46.76 -12.61
C VAL A 473 -49.93 46.01 -12.13
N ILE A 474 -49.04 46.71 -11.44
CA ILE A 474 -47.80 46.19 -10.88
C ILE A 474 -47.87 46.39 -9.37
N ALA A 475 -48.12 45.31 -8.64
CA ALA A 475 -48.12 45.32 -7.17
C ALA A 475 -46.75 44.85 -6.66
N VAL A 476 -45.97 45.78 -6.12
CA VAL A 476 -44.63 45.52 -5.61
C VAL A 476 -44.65 45.50 -4.09
N PRO A 477 -44.42 44.34 -3.44
CA PRO A 477 -44.37 44.27 -1.99
C PRO A 477 -43.19 45.09 -1.44
N ILE A 478 -43.46 45.90 -0.41
CA ILE A 478 -42.46 46.60 0.39
C ILE A 478 -42.04 45.63 1.50
N LYS A 479 -40.84 45.05 1.36
CA LYS A 479 -40.36 44.00 2.26
C LYS A 479 -39.20 44.48 3.09
N LEU A 480 -39.26 44.20 4.39
CA LEU A 480 -38.09 44.25 5.25
C LEU A 480 -37.59 42.81 5.42
N ARG A 481 -36.52 42.46 4.70
CA ARG A 481 -36.04 41.08 4.53
C ARG A 481 -37.14 40.17 3.93
N GLN A 482 -37.77 39.34 4.73
CA GLN A 482 -38.79 38.36 4.31
C GLN A 482 -40.22 38.72 4.78
N GLU A 483 -40.40 39.87 5.44
CA GLU A 483 -41.71 40.31 5.93
C GLU A 483 -42.25 41.48 5.09
N VAL A 484 -43.48 41.34 4.59
CA VAL A 484 -44.16 42.40 3.83
C VAL A 484 -44.77 43.41 4.81
N ILE A 485 -44.28 44.66 4.76
CA ILE A 485 -44.76 45.75 5.61
C ILE A 485 -45.73 46.69 4.87
N GLY A 486 -45.78 46.61 3.55
CA GLY A 486 -46.67 47.39 2.69
C GLY A 486 -46.62 46.91 1.24
N VAL A 487 -47.37 47.57 0.35
CA VAL A 487 -47.39 47.27 -1.09
C VAL A 487 -47.43 48.58 -1.86
N LEU A 488 -46.63 48.67 -2.91
CA LEU A 488 -46.64 49.73 -3.89
C LEU A 488 -47.50 49.29 -5.08
N ASP A 489 -48.65 49.92 -5.30
CA ASP A 489 -49.51 49.67 -6.46
C ASP A 489 -49.22 50.68 -7.57
N ILE A 490 -48.77 50.21 -8.72
CA ILE A 490 -48.41 51.06 -9.87
C ILE A 490 -49.25 50.64 -11.07
N ARG A 491 -49.81 51.62 -11.76
CA ARG A 491 -50.62 51.42 -12.96
C ARG A 491 -49.95 52.05 -14.15
N VAL A 492 -49.74 51.28 -15.20
CA VAL A 492 -49.09 51.71 -16.44
C VAL A 492 -50.03 51.46 -17.60
N GLN A 493 -50.25 52.47 -18.46
CA GLN A 493 -51.04 52.33 -19.69
C GLN A 493 -50.20 51.65 -20.78
N ALA A 494 -49.95 50.36 -20.62
CA ALA A 494 -49.21 49.53 -21.56
C ALA A 494 -49.68 48.07 -21.43
N GLU A 495 -49.64 47.34 -22.54
CA GLU A 495 -49.97 45.91 -22.58
C GLU A 495 -48.87 45.06 -21.92
N THR A 496 -47.61 45.44 -22.14
CA THR A 496 -46.43 44.78 -21.60
C THR A 496 -45.59 45.75 -20.78
N VAL A 497 -45.13 45.31 -19.62
CA VAL A 497 -44.23 46.07 -18.75
C VAL A 497 -42.78 45.65 -19.04
N SER A 498 -41.88 46.62 -19.19
CA SER A 498 -40.46 46.32 -19.43
C SER A 498 -39.79 45.73 -18.19
N LYS A 499 -38.78 44.87 -18.40
CA LYS A 499 -38.04 44.25 -17.29
C LYS A 499 -37.25 45.29 -16.49
N GLU A 500 -36.70 46.30 -17.16
CA GLU A 500 -35.95 47.39 -16.53
C GLU A 500 -36.82 48.17 -15.54
N LEU A 501 -38.11 48.36 -15.87
CA LEU A 501 -39.05 49.02 -14.96
C LEU A 501 -39.34 48.13 -13.75
N LEU A 502 -39.55 46.83 -13.94
CA LEU A 502 -39.79 45.91 -12.82
C LEU A 502 -38.60 45.86 -11.85
N GLU A 503 -37.38 45.76 -12.38
CA GLU A 503 -36.14 45.80 -11.58
C GLU A 503 -35.98 47.12 -10.82
N LEU A 504 -36.26 48.25 -11.48
CA LEU A 504 -36.22 49.56 -10.83
C LEU A 504 -37.23 49.65 -9.67
N LEU A 505 -38.45 49.13 -9.87
CA LEU A 505 -39.49 49.15 -8.85
C LEU A 505 -39.16 48.26 -7.65
N GLU A 506 -38.55 47.08 -7.88
CA GLU A 506 -38.06 46.24 -6.79
C GLU A 506 -36.94 46.92 -6.00
N VAL A 507 -35.95 47.52 -6.67
CA VAL A 507 -34.86 48.27 -6.01
C VAL A 507 -35.43 49.44 -5.21
N THR A 508 -36.40 50.16 -5.79
CA THR A 508 -37.05 51.30 -5.12
C THR A 508 -37.86 50.85 -3.91
N SER A 509 -38.62 49.77 -4.03
CA SER A 509 -39.37 49.17 -2.92
C SER A 509 -38.46 48.75 -1.76
N ASN A 510 -37.32 48.13 -2.05
CA ASN A 510 -36.32 47.73 -1.05
C ASN A 510 -35.72 48.94 -0.32
N ARG A 511 -35.38 50.01 -1.05
CA ARG A 511 -34.90 51.27 -0.44
C ARG A 511 -35.97 51.95 0.40
N LEU A 512 -37.22 51.93 -0.07
CA LEU A 512 -38.37 52.47 0.65
C LEU A 512 -38.61 51.71 1.96
N ALA A 513 -38.52 50.38 1.95
CA ALA A 513 -38.68 49.56 3.15
C ALA A 513 -37.69 49.97 4.26
N LEU A 514 -36.41 50.17 3.90
CA LEU A 514 -35.38 50.60 4.84
C LEU A 514 -35.62 52.02 5.36
N ALA A 515 -36.01 52.94 4.48
CA ALA A 515 -36.30 54.32 4.86
C ALA A 515 -37.51 54.39 5.82
N LEU A 516 -38.56 53.62 5.54
CA LEU A 516 -39.74 53.50 6.37
C LEU A 516 -39.39 52.92 7.75
N GLU A 517 -38.55 51.88 7.81
CA GLU A 517 -38.12 51.30 9.09
C GLU A 517 -37.31 52.30 9.92
N ASN A 518 -36.37 53.03 9.29
CA ASN A 518 -35.61 54.07 9.98
C ASN A 518 -36.51 55.18 10.52
N ALA A 519 -37.47 55.66 9.71
CA ALA A 519 -38.43 56.68 10.13
C ALA A 519 -39.29 56.19 11.30
N ARG A 520 -39.80 54.96 11.22
CA ARG A 520 -40.58 54.32 12.28
C ARG A 520 -39.79 54.22 13.58
N LEU A 521 -38.53 53.78 13.52
CA LEU A 521 -37.67 53.65 14.69
C LEU A 521 -37.42 55.00 15.36
N VAL A 522 -37.08 56.03 14.58
CA VAL A 522 -36.87 57.39 15.09
C VAL A 522 -38.14 57.94 15.74
N GLU A 523 -39.30 57.82 15.08
CA GLU A 523 -40.58 58.32 15.62
C GLU A 523 -40.98 57.55 16.89
N THR A 524 -40.76 56.23 16.93
CA THR A 524 -41.03 55.40 18.12
C THR A 524 -40.15 55.79 19.30
N VAL A 525 -38.85 56.04 19.06
CA VAL A 525 -37.92 56.50 20.09
C VAL A 525 -38.34 57.87 20.60
N GLN A 526 -38.70 58.79 19.70
CA GLN A 526 -39.12 60.14 20.07
C GLN A 526 -40.38 60.11 20.95
N ILE A 527 -41.41 59.35 20.56
CA ILE A 527 -42.64 59.16 21.35
C ILE A 527 -42.31 58.60 22.74
N ARG A 528 -41.37 57.65 22.83
CA ARG A 528 -40.95 57.06 24.11
C ARG A 528 -40.25 58.10 25.00
N VAL A 529 -39.32 58.87 24.44
CA VAL A 529 -38.58 59.93 25.15
C VAL A 529 -39.53 61.01 25.65
N ASP A 530 -40.48 61.46 24.82
CA ASP A 530 -41.44 62.49 25.20
C ASP A 530 -42.36 62.01 26.33
N ARG A 531 -42.77 60.73 26.29
CA ARG A 531 -43.54 60.11 27.38
C ARG A 531 -42.73 60.01 28.67
N GLU A 532 -41.48 59.56 28.62
CA GLU A 532 -40.62 59.46 29.80
C GLU A 532 -40.31 60.84 30.41
N ARG A 533 -40.05 61.85 29.57
CA ARG A 533 -39.87 63.24 30.03
C ARG A 533 -41.11 63.74 30.75
N LEU A 534 -42.30 63.53 30.18
CA LEU A 534 -43.57 63.94 30.79
C LEU A 534 -43.79 63.26 32.15
N VAL A 535 -43.54 61.95 32.25
CA VAL A 535 -43.66 61.21 33.52
C VAL A 535 -42.65 61.72 34.56
N SER A 536 -41.41 61.99 34.15
CA SER A 536 -40.38 62.53 35.04
C SER A 536 -40.72 63.94 35.53
N GLU A 537 -41.24 64.81 34.67
CA GLU A 537 -41.66 66.17 35.03
C GLU A 537 -42.80 66.15 36.05
N ILE A 538 -43.82 65.31 35.83
CA ILE A 538 -44.94 65.12 36.76
C ILE A 538 -44.39 64.60 38.10
N SER A 539 -43.55 63.57 38.07
CA SER A 539 -42.98 62.97 39.29
C SER A 539 -42.15 63.96 40.10
N ASN A 540 -41.35 64.80 39.42
CA ASN A 540 -40.53 65.81 40.08
C ASN A 540 -41.38 66.91 40.75
N ARG A 541 -42.45 67.37 40.08
CA ARG A 541 -43.40 68.33 40.66
C ARG A 541 -44.16 67.76 41.84
N VAL A 542 -44.57 66.50 41.74
CA VAL A 542 -45.22 65.78 42.84
C VAL A 542 -44.26 65.65 44.04
N ARG A 543 -42.99 65.29 43.83
CA ARG A 543 -41.97 65.19 44.89
C ARG A 543 -41.61 66.53 45.53
N ALA A 544 -41.78 67.64 44.81
CA ALA A 544 -41.53 68.98 45.35
C ALA A 544 -42.61 69.44 46.34
N SER A 545 -43.72 68.71 46.43
CA SER A 545 -44.79 68.98 47.39
C SER A 545 -44.47 68.30 48.73
N THR A 546 -44.63 69.02 49.84
CA THR A 546 -44.17 68.61 51.17
C THR A 546 -45.24 67.94 52.03
N ASP A 547 -46.48 67.89 51.56
CA ASP A 547 -47.64 67.37 52.29
C ASP A 547 -48.57 66.58 51.37
N VAL A 548 -49.42 65.73 51.97
CA VAL A 548 -50.27 64.79 51.23
C VAL A 548 -51.33 65.51 50.38
N ASP A 549 -51.89 66.62 50.86
CA ASP A 549 -52.89 67.41 50.12
C ASP A 549 -52.25 68.07 48.89
N GLY A 550 -51.07 68.65 49.05
CA GLY A 550 -50.26 69.22 47.97
C GLY A 550 -49.87 68.19 46.90
N ILE A 551 -49.50 66.97 47.30
CA ILE A 551 -49.21 65.86 46.39
C ILE A 551 -50.45 65.51 45.54
N LEU A 552 -51.62 65.34 46.17
CA LEU A 552 -52.85 64.96 45.48
C LEU A 552 -53.33 66.05 44.51
N ARG A 553 -53.33 67.32 44.94
CA ARG A 553 -53.71 68.46 44.09
C ARG A 553 -52.76 68.62 42.90
N THR A 554 -51.45 68.55 43.15
CA THR A 554 -50.44 68.67 42.10
C THR A 554 -50.56 67.53 41.09
N THR A 555 -50.79 66.30 41.57
CA THR A 555 -51.00 65.13 40.70
C THR A 555 -52.24 65.31 39.82
N ALA A 556 -53.38 65.69 40.40
CA ALA A 556 -54.62 65.91 39.64
C ALA A 556 -54.47 67.04 38.60
N ALA A 557 -53.87 68.15 39.00
CA ALA A 557 -53.67 69.32 38.12
C ALA A 557 -52.69 69.03 36.98
N GLU A 558 -51.58 68.35 37.24
CA GLU A 558 -50.58 68.03 36.21
C GLU A 558 -51.10 66.98 35.23
N LEU A 559 -51.78 65.93 35.72
CA LEU A 559 -52.42 64.93 34.85
C LEU A 559 -53.51 65.57 33.98
N GLY A 560 -54.36 66.42 34.54
CA GLY A 560 -55.43 67.10 33.81
C GLY A 560 -54.89 68.02 32.71
N ARG A 561 -53.92 68.89 33.04
CA ARG A 561 -53.36 69.85 32.07
C ARG A 561 -52.57 69.17 30.96
N ARG A 562 -51.80 68.11 31.27
CA ARG A 562 -50.85 67.52 30.32
C ARG A 562 -51.43 66.39 29.49
N LEU A 563 -52.40 65.64 30.01
CA LEU A 563 -53.03 64.53 29.28
C LEU A 563 -54.23 64.97 28.44
N GLY A 564 -54.70 66.23 28.58
CA GLY A 564 -55.83 66.75 27.82
C GLY A 564 -57.14 66.01 28.12
N VAL A 565 -57.26 65.42 29.31
CA VAL A 565 -58.42 64.66 29.76
C VAL A 565 -59.46 65.61 30.37
N SER A 566 -60.74 65.26 30.22
CA SER A 566 -61.86 66.10 30.65
C SER A 566 -61.99 66.24 32.17
N GLU A 567 -61.54 65.25 32.93
CA GLU A 567 -61.59 65.26 34.40
C GLU A 567 -60.49 64.35 34.97
N VAL A 568 -59.86 64.75 36.08
CA VAL A 568 -58.94 63.91 36.85
C VAL A 568 -59.31 64.03 38.32
N VAL A 569 -59.66 62.89 38.92
CA VAL A 569 -59.92 62.78 40.37
C VAL A 569 -58.83 61.90 40.98
N VAL A 570 -58.13 62.42 42.00
CA VAL A 570 -57.16 61.66 42.79
C VAL A 570 -57.69 61.63 44.22
N GLN A 571 -58.05 60.45 44.69
CA GLN A 571 -58.61 60.25 46.03
C GLN A 571 -57.84 59.15 46.78
N LEU A 572 -57.64 59.36 48.08
CA LEU A 572 -57.14 58.32 48.96
C LEU A 572 -58.32 57.50 49.47
N ARG A 573 -58.16 56.18 49.56
CA ARG A 573 -59.20 55.30 50.08
C ARG A 573 -59.29 55.49 51.60
N SER A 574 -60.46 55.90 52.11
CA SER A 574 -60.83 55.68 53.50
C SER A 574 -61.78 54.49 53.53
N ASP A 575 -61.43 53.44 54.27
CA ASP A 575 -62.27 52.25 54.45
C ASP A 575 -63.46 52.58 55.34
N GLU A 576 -64.46 53.28 54.79
CA GLU A 576 -65.83 53.37 55.30
C GLU A 576 -66.81 53.37 54.11
N GLN A 577 -66.97 52.20 53.51
CA GLN A 577 -68.22 51.76 52.87
C GLN A 577 -68.50 50.31 53.26
#